data_AF-A4F6C3-F1
#
_entry.id   AF-A4F6C3-F1
#
_cell.length_a   1.000
_cell.length_b   1.000
_cell.length_c   1.000
_cell.angle_alpha   90.00
_cell.angle_beta   90.00
_cell.angle_gamma   90.00
#
_symmetry.space_group_name_H-M   'P 1'
#
loop_
_entity.id
_entity.type
_entity.pdbx_description
1 polymer ?
#
loop_
_entity_poly.entity_id
_entity_poly.type
_entity_poly.pdbx_seq_one_letter_code
_entity_poly.pdbx_strand_id
1 'polypeptide(L)'
;MRLHTERAQGMVGDHHATFIPTHREDNDTPIVMQVSMSVPVSLEDVEAVFWILVNGGATLEPCELGDDQYAHAMVLETFLHEGSNRIYLVRQDIEDIKPGSGDYALLLMIRRRVAELYGRPDVPAPRRALTGV
;
A
#
# COMPACT_ATOMS: atom_id res chain seq x y z
N MET A 1 19.07 -31.00 -12.97
CA MET A 1 19.79 -29.72 -12.86
C MET A 1 19.44 -28.71 -13.94
N ARG A 2 18.32 -28.00 -13.75
CA ARG A 2 18.22 -26.61 -14.25
C ARG A 2 18.67 -25.72 -13.09
N LEU A 3 19.81 -25.04 -13.22
CA LEU A 3 20.21 -24.01 -12.27
C LEU A 3 19.21 -22.85 -12.40
N HIS A 4 18.45 -22.53 -11.34
CA HIS A 4 17.68 -21.29 -11.29
C HIS A 4 18.66 -20.12 -11.25
N THR A 5 18.71 -19.33 -12.33
CA THR A 5 19.62 -18.18 -12.48
C THR A 5 18.94 -16.83 -12.23
N GLU A 6 17.65 -16.85 -11.88
CA GLU A 6 16.87 -15.64 -11.64
C GLU A 6 17.35 -14.96 -10.36
N ARG A 7 17.82 -13.73 -10.52
CA ARG A 7 18.32 -12.89 -9.43
C ARG A 7 17.16 -12.10 -8.85
N ALA A 8 16.99 -12.17 -7.54
CA ALA A 8 16.19 -11.26 -6.74
C ALA A 8 17.07 -10.12 -6.21
N GLN A 9 16.46 -8.99 -5.86
CA GLN A 9 17.13 -7.88 -5.21
C GLN A 9 16.48 -7.61 -3.86
N GLY A 10 17.29 -7.31 -2.86
CA GLY A 10 16.88 -6.92 -1.52
C GLY A 10 17.64 -5.67 -1.10
N MET A 11 17.04 -4.89 -0.21
CA MET A 11 17.64 -3.66 0.30
C MET A 11 17.41 -3.58 1.80
N VAL A 12 18.46 -3.23 2.54
CA VAL A 12 18.39 -3.01 4.00
C VAL A 12 19.10 -1.69 4.29
N GLY A 13 18.32 -0.65 4.60
CA GLY A 13 18.83 0.72 4.66
C GLY A 13 19.37 1.15 3.29
N ASP A 14 20.61 1.64 3.24
CA ASP A 14 21.25 2.14 2.00
C ASP A 14 22.04 1.06 1.24
N HIS A 15 21.93 -0.21 1.64
CA HIS A 15 22.71 -1.30 1.06
C HIS A 15 21.85 -2.20 0.18
N HIS A 16 22.18 -2.25 -1.10
CA HIS A 16 21.58 -3.14 -2.08
C HIS A 16 22.28 -4.51 -2.08
N ALA A 17 21.49 -5.58 -2.04
CA ALA A 17 21.92 -6.96 -2.22
C ALA A 17 21.20 -7.57 -3.42
N THR A 18 21.95 -8.22 -4.29
CA THR A 18 21.36 -9.09 -5.32
C THR A 18 21.60 -10.52 -4.88
N PHE A 19 20.55 -11.32 -4.79
CA PHE A 19 20.63 -12.71 -4.34
C PHE A 19 19.82 -13.60 -5.28
N ILE A 20 20.31 -14.80 -5.55
CA ILE A 20 19.49 -15.82 -6.23
C ILE A 20 18.79 -16.58 -5.11
N PRO A 21 17.46 -16.61 -5.04
CA PRO A 21 16.78 -17.48 -4.09
C PRO A 21 17.08 -18.94 -4.48
N THR A 22 18.06 -19.56 -3.82
CA THR A 22 18.45 -20.94 -4.10
C THR A 22 17.73 -21.90 -3.16
N HIS A 23 16.87 -22.74 -3.71
CA HIS A 23 16.49 -24.02 -3.11
C HIS A 23 17.50 -25.07 -3.57
N ARG A 24 17.87 -26.03 -2.72
CA ARG A 24 18.69 -27.17 -3.13
C ARG A 24 17.77 -28.12 -3.90
N GLU A 25 18.15 -28.61 -5.09
CA GLU A 25 17.44 -29.76 -5.70
C GLU A 25 17.34 -30.87 -4.62
N ASP A 26 16.15 -31.45 -4.47
CA ASP A 26 15.80 -32.50 -3.50
C ASP A 26 15.69 -32.10 -2.01
N ASN A 27 15.38 -30.84 -1.68
CA ASN A 27 15.04 -30.47 -0.30
C ASN A 27 13.53 -30.59 -0.04
N ASP A 28 13.11 -31.58 0.76
CA ASP A 28 11.71 -31.89 1.12
C ASP A 28 11.00 -30.80 1.95
N THR A 29 11.68 -29.71 2.28
CA THR A 29 11.13 -28.59 3.07
C THR A 29 11.16 -27.27 2.28
N PRO A 30 10.08 -26.46 2.37
CA PRO A 30 10.00 -25.18 1.66
C PRO A 30 10.99 -24.15 2.22
N ILE A 31 11.49 -23.25 1.37
CA ILE A 31 12.13 -22.02 1.86
C ILE A 31 11.06 -21.17 2.51
N VAL A 32 11.20 -20.93 3.81
CA VAL A 32 10.34 -19.99 4.54
C VAL A 32 11.13 -18.69 4.68
N MET A 33 10.71 -17.67 3.93
CA MET A 33 11.19 -16.30 4.12
C MET A 33 10.12 -15.52 4.89
N GLN A 34 10.48 -15.02 6.07
CA GLN A 34 9.61 -14.16 6.87
C GLN A 34 10.15 -12.74 6.85
N VAL A 35 9.39 -11.82 6.25
CA VAL A 35 9.68 -10.39 6.27
C VAL A 35 8.70 -9.73 7.24
N SER A 36 9.23 -9.10 8.27
CA SER A 36 8.47 -8.26 9.20
C SER A 36 8.88 -6.81 8.99
N MET A 37 7.92 -5.95 8.66
CA MET A 37 8.15 -4.53 8.41
C MET A 37 7.08 -3.72 9.16
N SER A 38 7.51 -2.63 9.79
CA SER A 38 6.62 -1.64 10.38
C SER A 38 6.85 -0.30 9.69
N VAL A 39 5.85 0.19 8.97
CA VAL A 39 5.88 1.50 8.31
C VAL A 39 4.80 2.38 8.94
N PRO A 40 5.12 3.60 9.38
CA PRO A 40 4.10 4.54 9.80
C PRO A 40 3.30 4.98 8.57
N VAL A 41 1.98 4.76 8.59
CA VAL A 41 1.07 5.15 7.52
C VAL A 41 0.02 6.12 8.05
N SER A 42 -0.26 7.16 7.27
CA SER A 42 -1.35 8.12 7.53
C SER A 42 -2.64 7.68 6.84
N LEU A 43 -3.78 8.29 7.19
CA LEU A 43 -5.04 8.00 6.49
C LEU A 43 -4.93 8.41 5.01
N GLU A 44 -4.22 9.50 4.73
CA GLU A 44 -3.97 9.96 3.37
C GLU A 44 -3.13 8.97 2.54
N ASP A 45 -2.22 8.21 3.17
CA ASP A 45 -1.51 7.13 2.48
C ASP A 45 -2.45 6.00 2.10
N VAL A 46 -3.40 5.66 2.98
CA VAL A 46 -4.40 4.62 2.73
C VAL A 46 -5.44 5.09 1.71
N GLU A 47 -5.82 6.37 1.71
CA GLU A 47 -6.65 6.99 0.65
C GLU A 47 -5.99 6.82 -0.72
N ALA A 48 -4.69 7.09 -0.84
CA ALA A 48 -3.95 6.90 -2.07
C ALA A 48 -3.88 5.44 -2.51
N VAL A 49 -3.74 4.50 -1.57
CA VAL A 49 -3.82 3.06 -1.86
C VAL A 49 -5.20 2.67 -2.42
N PHE A 50 -6.29 3.13 -1.80
CA PHE A 50 -7.64 2.88 -2.32
C PHE A 50 -7.86 3.53 -3.69
N TRP A 51 -7.30 4.73 -3.91
CA TRP A 51 -7.35 5.40 -5.20
C TRP A 51 -6.65 4.60 -6.30
N ILE A 52 -5.49 4.01 -6.01
CA ILE A 52 -4.77 3.11 -6.93
C ILE A 52 -5.66 1.91 -7.28
N LEU A 53 -6.20 1.24 -6.27
CA LEU A 53 -7.02 0.04 -6.45
C LEU A 53 -8.27 0.31 -7.30
N VAL A 54 -8.98 1.40 -6.99
CA VAL A 54 -10.21 1.75 -7.73
C VAL A 54 -9.92 2.17 -9.16
N ASN A 55 -8.86 2.97 -9.39
CA ASN A 55 -8.46 3.30 -10.77
C ASN A 55 -7.87 2.09 -11.52
N GLY A 56 -7.40 1.07 -10.79
CA GLY A 56 -7.04 -0.24 -11.32
C GLY A 56 -8.23 -1.14 -11.65
N GLY A 57 -9.46 -0.70 -11.36
CA GLY A 57 -10.71 -1.39 -11.70
C GLY A 57 -11.46 -2.00 -10.53
N ALA A 58 -10.94 -1.91 -9.29
CA ALA A 58 -11.67 -2.35 -8.12
C ALA A 58 -12.86 -1.42 -7.79
N THR A 59 -13.85 -1.94 -7.10
CA THR A 59 -15.04 -1.21 -6.65
C THR A 59 -15.11 -1.17 -5.13
N LEU A 60 -15.90 -0.22 -4.61
CA LEU A 60 -16.20 -0.10 -3.18
C LEU A 60 -17.40 -0.96 -2.75
N GLU A 61 -17.85 -1.88 -3.60
CA GLU A 61 -18.98 -2.76 -3.29
C GLU A 61 -18.61 -3.86 -2.29
N PRO A 62 -19.59 -4.44 -1.56
CA PRO A 62 -19.32 -5.47 -0.55
C PRO A 62 -18.61 -6.73 -1.06
N CYS A 63 -18.61 -7.00 -2.36
CA CYS A 63 -17.89 -8.13 -2.96
C CYS A 63 -16.39 -7.85 -3.15
N GLU A 64 -15.95 -6.60 -3.01
CA GLU A 64 -14.56 -6.17 -3.17
C GLU A 64 -14.15 -5.27 -1.98
N LEU A 65 -13.81 -4.00 -2.20
CA LEU A 65 -13.26 -3.13 -1.14
C LEU A 65 -14.30 -2.73 -0.07
N GLY A 66 -15.57 -3.07 -0.28
CA GLY A 66 -16.62 -3.00 0.73
C GLY A 66 -16.57 -4.13 1.77
N ASP A 67 -15.85 -5.23 1.50
CA ASP A 67 -15.53 -6.24 2.52
C ASP A 67 -14.29 -5.81 3.31
N ASP A 68 -14.40 -5.73 4.63
CA ASP A 68 -13.34 -5.21 5.49
C ASP A 68 -12.07 -6.07 5.43
N GLN A 69 -12.22 -7.40 5.44
CA GLN A 69 -11.09 -8.31 5.45
C GLN A 69 -10.32 -8.26 4.13
N TYR A 70 -11.04 -8.28 3.01
CA TYR A 70 -10.45 -8.15 1.69
C TYR A 70 -9.79 -6.78 1.51
N ALA A 71 -10.44 -5.69 1.95
CA ALA A 71 -9.86 -4.36 1.91
C ALA A 71 -8.54 -4.27 2.70
N HIS A 72 -8.46 -4.86 3.90
CA HIS A 72 -7.21 -4.91 4.67
C HIS A 72 -6.09 -5.67 3.94
N ALA A 73 -6.41 -6.81 3.32
CA ALA A 73 -5.46 -7.59 2.55
C ALA A 73 -4.93 -6.79 1.35
N MET A 74 -5.83 -6.17 0.58
CA MET A 74 -5.46 -5.36 -0.58
C MET A 74 -4.63 -4.14 -0.20
N VAL A 75 -4.89 -3.52 0.96
CA VAL A 75 -4.04 -2.41 1.45
C VAL A 75 -2.61 -2.88 1.66
N LEU A 76 -2.41 -3.99 2.37
CA LEU A 76 -1.09 -4.54 2.64
C LEU A 76 -0.36 -4.96 1.35
N GLU A 77 -1.07 -5.65 0.46
CA GLU A 77 -0.53 -6.07 -0.83
C GLU A 77 -0.11 -4.87 -1.69
N THR A 78 -0.94 -3.82 -1.72
CA THR A 78 -0.63 -2.60 -2.48
C THR A 78 0.58 -1.87 -1.90
N PHE A 79 0.69 -1.75 -0.57
CA PHE A 79 1.89 -1.18 0.06
C PHE A 79 3.17 -1.97 -0.29
N LEU A 80 3.08 -3.30 -0.34
CA LEU A 80 4.19 -4.16 -0.70
C LEU A 80 4.54 -4.08 -2.20
N HIS A 81 3.53 -4.00 -3.05
CA HIS A 81 3.66 -3.99 -4.51
C HIS A 81 4.16 -2.66 -5.05
N GLU A 82 3.50 -1.56 -4.67
CA GLU A 82 3.73 -0.23 -5.23
C GLU A 82 4.92 0.49 -4.57
N GLY A 83 5.15 0.20 -3.29
CA GLY A 83 6.14 0.90 -2.48
C GLY A 83 5.75 2.36 -2.16
N SER A 84 6.48 2.97 -1.22
CA SER A 84 6.13 4.29 -0.66
C SER A 84 6.17 5.44 -1.67
N ASN A 85 7.07 5.39 -2.66
CA ASN A 85 7.23 6.47 -3.63
C ASN A 85 6.01 6.60 -4.54
N ARG A 86 5.42 5.49 -4.99
CA ARG A 86 4.25 5.54 -5.85
C ARG A 86 3.04 6.06 -5.08
N ILE A 87 2.86 5.62 -3.84
CA ILE A 87 1.81 6.11 -2.94
C ILE A 87 1.96 7.63 -2.72
N TYR A 88 3.19 8.12 -2.48
CA TYR A 88 3.44 9.55 -2.36
C TYR A 88 3.02 10.34 -3.62
N LEU A 89 3.40 9.86 -4.82
CA LEU A 89 3.01 10.53 -6.07
C LEU A 89 1.49 10.56 -6.26
N VAL A 90 0.80 9.45 -5.95
CA VAL A 90 -0.67 9.40 -6.04
C VAL A 90 -1.33 10.37 -5.04
N ARG A 91 -0.73 10.58 -3.86
CA ARG A 91 -1.23 11.62 -2.94
C ARG A 91 -1.15 13.01 -3.56
N GLN A 92 -0.07 13.31 -4.29
CA GLN A 92 0.04 14.58 -5.02
C GLN A 92 -1.02 14.68 -6.11
N ASP A 93 -1.22 13.60 -6.89
CA ASP A 93 -2.26 13.55 -7.92
C ASP A 93 -3.67 13.78 -7.32
N ILE A 94 -3.94 13.24 -6.13
CA ILE A 94 -5.20 13.43 -5.40
C ILE A 94 -5.41 14.89 -4.98
N GLU A 95 -4.35 15.59 -4.58
CA GLU A 95 -4.42 17.01 -4.19
C GLU A 95 -4.87 17.92 -5.35
N ASP A 96 -4.56 17.52 -6.60
CA ASP A 96 -4.93 18.26 -7.81
C ASP A 96 -6.38 17.98 -8.29
N ILE A 97 -7.09 17.03 -7.66
CA ILE A 97 -8.46 16.68 -8.04
C ILE A 97 -9.41 17.84 -7.70
N LYS A 98 -10.03 18.41 -8.75
CA LYS A 98 -10.90 19.58 -8.64
C LYS A 98 -12.24 19.25 -7.96
N PRO A 99 -12.67 20.05 -6.96
CA PRO A 99 -14.01 19.92 -6.38
C PRO A 99 -15.12 19.97 -7.45
N GLY A 100 -16.12 19.11 -7.29
CA GLY A 100 -17.27 19.01 -8.20
C GLY A 100 -17.05 18.16 -9.45
N SER A 101 -15.86 17.58 -9.65
CA SER A 101 -15.62 16.56 -10.67
C SER A 101 -16.14 15.18 -10.24
N GLY A 102 -16.27 14.25 -11.20
CA GLY A 102 -16.59 12.85 -10.90
C GLY A 102 -15.52 12.19 -10.04
N ASP A 103 -14.25 12.44 -10.35
CA ASP A 103 -13.10 11.97 -9.57
C ASP A 103 -13.14 12.47 -8.14
N TYR A 104 -13.57 13.73 -7.92
CA TYR A 104 -13.75 14.26 -6.57
C TYR A 104 -14.87 13.55 -5.81
N ALA A 105 -15.98 13.21 -6.48
CA ALA A 105 -17.06 12.45 -5.85
C ALA A 105 -16.57 11.05 -5.43
N LEU A 106 -15.82 10.37 -6.31
CA LEU A 106 -15.22 9.09 -6.00
C LEU A 106 -14.21 9.18 -4.84
N LEU A 107 -13.36 10.20 -4.84
CA LEU A 107 -12.39 10.45 -3.77
C LEU A 107 -13.09 10.62 -2.42
N LEU A 108 -14.24 11.30 -2.38
CA LEU A 108 -15.03 11.43 -1.14
C LEU A 108 -15.57 10.08 -0.65
N MET A 109 -15.98 9.19 -1.57
CA MET A 109 -16.41 7.84 -1.21
C MET A 109 -15.25 7.02 -0.63
N ILE A 110 -14.07 7.12 -1.25
CA ILE A 110 -12.84 6.47 -0.75
C ILE A 110 -12.49 6.99 0.65
N ARG A 111 -12.45 8.31 0.83
CA ARG A 111 -12.16 8.95 2.13
C ARG A 111 -13.09 8.46 3.23
N ARG A 112 -14.38 8.39 2.92
CA ARG A 112 -15.38 7.86 3.85
C ARG A 112 -15.07 6.41 4.22
N ARG A 113 -14.81 5.55 3.24
CA ARG A 113 -14.50 4.13 3.48
C ARG A 113 -13.23 3.96 4.31
N VAL A 114 -12.18 4.71 4.01
CA VAL A 114 -10.92 4.70 4.77
C VAL A 114 -11.13 5.17 6.21
N ALA A 115 -11.93 6.23 6.42
CA ALA A 115 -12.29 6.70 7.75
C ALA A 115 -13.13 5.67 8.53
N GLU A 116 -14.04 4.94 7.88
CA GLU A 116 -14.80 3.85 8.51
C GLU A 116 -13.90 2.69 8.96
N LEU A 117 -12.89 2.33 8.16
CA LEU A 117 -11.96 1.21 8.44
C LEU A 117 -10.86 1.56 9.45
N TYR A 118 -10.29 2.77 9.33
CA TYR A 118 -9.04 3.14 10.00
C TYR A 118 -9.11 4.45 10.77
N GLY A 119 -10.20 5.21 10.61
CA GLY A 119 -10.44 6.41 11.39
C GLY A 119 -10.54 6.06 12.87
N ARG A 120 -9.70 6.69 13.68
CA ARG A 120 -9.76 6.52 15.14
C ARG A 120 -10.84 7.46 15.68
N PRO A 121 -11.85 6.99 16.43
CA PRO A 121 -12.82 7.87 17.07
C PRO A 121 -12.16 8.85 18.06
N ASP A 122 -11.06 8.45 18.70
CA ASP A 122 -10.57 9.09 19.93
C ASP A 122 -9.10 9.54 19.90
N VAL A 123 -8.44 9.54 18.74
CA VAL A 123 -7.03 9.97 18.65
C VAL A 123 -6.94 11.29 17.90
N PRO A 124 -6.59 12.40 18.59
CA PRO A 124 -6.39 13.68 17.93
C PRO A 124 -5.32 13.53 16.86
N ALA A 125 -5.61 13.95 15.63
CA ALA A 125 -4.62 14.05 14.57
C ALA A 125 -3.40 14.84 15.11
N PRO A 126 -2.16 14.34 14.96
CA PRO A 126 -0.99 15.13 15.29
C PRO A 126 -1.06 16.42 14.47
N ARG A 127 -1.21 17.55 15.16
CA ARG A 127 -1.21 18.87 14.54
C ARG A 127 0.07 18.99 13.72
N ARG A 128 -0.03 19.05 12.39
CA ARG A 128 1.09 19.41 11.50
C ARG A 128 1.73 20.66 12.11
N ALA A 129 2.97 20.54 12.58
CA ALA A 129 3.75 21.70 12.91
C ALA A 129 3.93 22.47 11.59
N LEU A 130 3.35 23.67 11.52
CA LEU A 130 3.78 24.68 10.57
C LEU A 130 5.25 24.98 10.93
N THR A 131 6.18 24.19 10.39
CA THR A 131 7.58 24.55 10.41
C THR A 131 7.73 25.70 9.43
N GLY A 132 7.80 26.90 9.98
CA GLY A 132 8.23 28.07 9.25
C GLY A 132 9.65 27.89 8.73
N VAL A 133 9.81 28.23 7.45
CA VAL A 133 10.92 29.00 6.90
C VAL A 133 10.31 29.98 5.92
#